data_AF-A0A354J8R0-F1
#
_entry.id   AF-A0A354J8R0-F1
#
_cell.length_a   1.000
_cell.length_b   1.000
_cell.length_c   1.000
_cell.angle_alpha   90.00
_cell.angle_beta   90.00
_cell.angle_gamma   90.00
#
_symmetry.space_group_name_H-M   'P 1'
#
loop_
_entity.id
_entity.type
_entity.pdbx_description
1 polymer ?
#
loop_
_entity_poly.entity_id
_entity_poly.type
_entity_poly.pdbx_seq_one_letter_code
_entity_poly.pdbx_strand_id
1 'polypeptide(L)'
;MLSNQPLTPAGISQVCITDPFWSKVMETVRTKMIPYQCEALNDRIEEAEPSHCIENFKIAGKITKNAAKGIYERDAHDKFQGFVFQDSDLAKWIEAVGYSLMNHRDEKLEAIADDAITIICEAQQPDGYLDTYYILHGLENRFTNLRDHHELYCLGHFIEGA
;
A
#
# COMPACT_ATOMS: atom_id res chain seq x y z
N MET A 1 -30.99 28.00 29.75
CA MET A 1 -29.52 28.17 29.87
C MET A 1 -28.88 27.04 29.09
N LEU A 2 -28.13 27.34 28.03
CA LEU A 2 -27.33 26.32 27.35
C LEU A 2 -26.19 25.93 28.31
N SER A 3 -26.07 24.64 28.61
CA SER A 3 -25.03 24.12 29.50
C SER A 3 -23.66 24.37 28.89
N ASN A 4 -22.79 25.04 29.64
CA ASN A 4 -21.43 25.40 29.24
C ASN A 4 -20.47 24.18 29.33
N GLN A 5 -20.87 23.03 28.80
CA GLN A 5 -20.00 21.85 28.77
C GLN A 5 -18.97 21.98 27.63
N PRO A 6 -17.69 21.70 27.90
CA PRO A 6 -16.67 21.69 26.86
C PRO A 6 -16.96 20.57 25.85
N LEU A 7 -16.85 20.90 24.56
CA LEU A 7 -16.96 19.92 23.48
C LEU A 7 -15.74 18.99 23.51
N THR A 8 -15.97 17.69 23.38
CA THR A 8 -14.93 16.69 23.18
C THR A 8 -14.95 16.21 21.73
N PRO A 9 -13.79 16.02 21.07
CA PRO A 9 -13.74 15.44 19.74
C PRO A 9 -14.41 14.06 19.71
N ALA A 10 -15.20 13.79 18.67
CA ALA A 10 -15.71 12.45 18.42
C ALA A 10 -14.57 11.56 17.90
N GLY A 11 -14.51 10.30 18.37
CA GLY A 11 -13.64 9.31 17.77
C GLY A 11 -14.11 9.01 16.34
N ILE A 12 -13.17 8.75 15.43
CA ILE A 12 -13.51 8.54 14.01
C ILE A 12 -14.46 7.33 13.81
N SER A 13 -14.34 6.29 14.65
CA SER A 13 -15.24 5.13 14.66
C SER A 13 -16.66 5.43 15.16
N GLN A 14 -16.89 6.62 15.70
CA GLN A 14 -18.19 7.09 16.19
C GLN A 14 -18.89 8.00 15.17
N VAL A 15 -18.26 8.29 14.03
CA VAL A 15 -18.79 9.16 12.99
C VAL A 15 -19.32 8.31 11.85
N CYS A 16 -20.58 8.54 11.48
CA CYS A 16 -21.20 7.94 10.30
C CYS A 16 -21.73 9.07 9.40
N ILE A 17 -21.26 9.10 8.15
CA ILE A 17 -21.69 10.08 7.15
C ILE A 17 -22.95 9.55 6.46
N THR A 18 -24.03 10.33 6.50
CA THR A 18 -25.34 9.93 5.96
C THR A 18 -25.93 10.94 4.98
N ASP A 19 -25.19 11.99 4.60
CA ASP A 19 -25.71 12.99 3.67
C ASP A 19 -25.70 12.48 2.22
N PRO A 20 -26.57 13.00 1.33
CA PRO A 20 -26.70 12.50 -0.03
C PRO A 20 -25.46 12.74 -0.93
N PHE A 21 -24.62 13.71 -0.59
CA PHE A 21 -23.45 14.08 -1.38
C PHE A 21 -22.26 13.16 -1.06
N TRP A 22 -21.81 13.14 0.19
CA TRP A 22 -20.61 12.39 0.58
C TRP A 22 -20.84 10.88 0.60
N SER A 23 -22.03 10.42 1.01
CA SER A 23 -22.33 8.98 1.00
C SER A 23 -22.21 8.38 -0.40
N LYS A 24 -22.62 9.14 -1.44
CA LYS A 24 -22.48 8.72 -2.84
C LYS A 24 -21.02 8.64 -3.28
N VAL A 25 -20.19 9.59 -2.87
CA VAL A 25 -18.76 9.60 -3.19
C VAL A 25 -18.07 8.41 -2.53
N MET A 26 -18.31 8.19 -1.24
CA MET A 26 -17.74 7.07 -0.49
C MET A 26 -18.12 5.71 -1.07
N GLU A 27 -19.39 5.53 -1.46
CA GLU A 27 -19.86 4.30 -2.10
C GLU A 27 -19.23 4.10 -3.50
N THR A 28 -19.01 5.19 -4.25
CA THR A 28 -18.28 5.13 -5.52
C THR A 28 -16.83 4.72 -5.32
N VAL A 29 -16.17 5.27 -4.29
CA VAL A 29 -14.80 4.90 -3.94
C VAL A 29 -14.72 3.42 -3.59
N ARG A 30 -15.61 2.94 -2.70
CA ARG A 30 -15.66 1.54 -2.24
C ARG A 30 -15.95 0.56 -3.37
N THR A 31 -16.95 0.85 -4.21
CA THR A 31 -17.48 -0.13 -5.17
C THR A 31 -16.90 -0.03 -6.57
N LYS A 32 -16.19 1.06 -6.90
CA LYS A 32 -15.64 1.31 -8.24
C LYS A 32 -14.15 1.64 -8.19
N MET A 33 -13.76 2.66 -7.43
CA MET A 33 -12.39 3.18 -7.48
C MET A 33 -11.39 2.19 -6.88
N ILE A 34 -11.61 1.74 -5.63
CA ILE A 34 -10.72 0.80 -4.94
C ILE A 34 -10.57 -0.52 -5.74
N PRO A 35 -11.66 -1.16 -6.24
CA PRO A 35 -11.54 -2.35 -7.08
C PRO A 35 -10.75 -2.09 -8.37
N TYR A 36 -11.03 -1.00 -9.08
CA TYR A 36 -10.31 -0.65 -10.31
C TYR A 36 -8.81 -0.43 -10.04
N GLN A 37 -8.47 0.28 -8.97
CA GLN A 37 -7.07 0.49 -8.58
C GLN A 37 -6.37 -0.81 -8.20
N CYS A 38 -7.06 -1.76 -7.56
CA CYS A 38 -6.51 -3.08 -7.29
C CYS A 38 -6.17 -3.82 -8.60
N GLU A 39 -7.05 -3.77 -9.60
CA GLU A 39 -6.76 -4.34 -10.92
C GLU A 39 -5.57 -3.65 -11.59
N ALA A 40 -5.46 -2.32 -11.49
CA ALA A 40 -4.34 -1.56 -12.05
C ALA A 40 -2.99 -1.90 -11.39
N LEU A 41 -2.94 -1.96 -10.05
CA LEU A 41 -1.75 -2.31 -9.27
C LEU A 41 -1.23 -3.73 -9.57
N ASN A 42 -2.13 -4.59 -10.04
CA ASN A 42 -1.85 -5.97 -10.44
C ASN A 42 -1.68 -6.15 -11.96
N ASP A 43 -1.62 -5.06 -12.74
CA ASP A 43 -1.48 -5.09 -14.19
C ASP A 43 -2.59 -5.89 -14.91
N ARG A 44 -3.81 -5.91 -14.37
CA ARG A 44 -4.97 -6.65 -14.90
C ARG A 44 -5.91 -5.81 -15.77
N ILE A 45 -5.46 -4.64 -16.20
CA ILE A 45 -6.22 -3.73 -17.08
C ILE A 45 -5.48 -3.61 -18.40
N GLU A 46 -5.98 -4.30 -19.44
CA GLU A 46 -5.32 -4.42 -20.75
C GLU A 46 -5.07 -3.07 -21.44
N GLU A 47 -5.96 -2.10 -21.23
CA GLU A 47 -5.91 -0.78 -21.88
C GLU A 47 -5.07 0.25 -21.10
N ALA A 48 -4.53 -0.11 -19.93
CA ALA A 48 -3.74 0.80 -19.09
C ALA A 48 -2.25 0.51 -19.23
N GLU A 49 -1.42 1.54 -19.04
CA GLU A 49 0.01 1.35 -18.83
C GLU A 49 0.22 0.50 -17.55
N PRO A 50 1.05 -0.55 -17.59
CA PRO A 50 1.30 -1.40 -16.44
C PRO A 50 1.90 -0.61 -15.25
N SER A 51 1.41 -0.92 -14.05
CA SER A 51 1.89 -0.37 -12.78
C SER A 51 3.14 -1.09 -12.28
N HIS A 52 3.17 -2.42 -12.39
CA HIS A 52 4.21 -3.30 -11.83
C HIS A 52 4.36 -3.26 -10.30
N CYS A 53 3.50 -2.53 -9.58
CA CYS A 53 3.62 -2.32 -8.15
C CYS A 53 3.61 -3.66 -7.38
N ILE A 54 2.57 -4.49 -7.56
CA ILE A 54 2.48 -5.79 -6.89
C ILE A 54 3.58 -6.75 -7.33
N GLU A 55 4.01 -6.69 -8.59
CA GLU A 55 5.09 -7.54 -9.10
C GLU A 55 6.43 -7.20 -8.45
N ASN A 56 6.75 -5.91 -8.27
CA ASN A 56 7.95 -5.48 -7.56
C ASN A 56 8.00 -6.04 -6.13
N PHE A 57 6.88 -6.04 -5.40
CA PHE A 57 6.82 -6.64 -4.07
C PHE A 57 7.00 -8.17 -4.10
N LYS A 58 6.40 -8.87 -5.06
CA LYS A 58 6.59 -10.32 -5.20
C LYS A 58 8.04 -10.68 -5.47
N ILE A 59 8.70 -9.94 -6.35
CA ILE A 59 10.13 -10.11 -6.63
C ILE A 59 10.95 -9.79 -5.37
N ALA A 60 10.64 -8.69 -4.67
CA ALA A 60 11.31 -8.32 -3.42
C ALA A 60 11.17 -9.43 -2.37
N GLY A 61 9.97 -9.97 -2.17
CA GLY A 61 9.75 -11.08 -1.24
C GLY A 61 10.47 -12.37 -1.63
N LYS A 62 10.57 -12.67 -2.93
CA LYS A 62 11.40 -13.77 -3.42
C LYS A 62 12.87 -13.56 -3.05
N ILE A 63 13.40 -12.35 -3.26
CA ILE A 63 14.79 -11.99 -2.93
C ILE A 63 15.04 -12.12 -1.43
N THR A 64 14.16 -11.57 -0.60
CA THR A 64 14.23 -11.66 0.86
C THR A 64 14.27 -13.11 1.33
N LYS A 65 13.33 -13.94 0.84
CA LYS A 65 13.26 -15.37 1.18
C LYS A 65 14.49 -16.15 0.72
N ASN A 66 15.07 -15.81 -0.43
CA ASN A 66 16.28 -16.45 -0.95
C ASN A 66 17.52 -16.04 -0.15
N ALA A 67 17.66 -14.75 0.18
CA ALA A 67 18.76 -14.25 1.00
C ALA A 67 18.78 -14.91 2.39
N ALA A 68 17.60 -15.14 2.99
CA ALA A 68 17.48 -15.89 4.25
C ALA A 68 17.97 -17.34 4.17
N LYS A 69 18.05 -17.92 2.95
CA LYS A 69 18.60 -19.25 2.68
C LYS A 69 20.06 -19.20 2.20
N GLY A 70 20.70 -18.02 2.18
CA GLY A 70 22.04 -17.81 1.64
C GLY A 70 22.11 -17.84 0.11
N ILE A 71 20.99 -17.67 -0.58
CA ILE A 71 20.91 -17.65 -2.04
C ILE A 71 20.83 -16.18 -2.50
N TYR A 72 21.86 -15.73 -3.22
CA TYR A 72 21.98 -14.34 -3.70
C TYR A 72 21.91 -14.21 -5.23
N GLU A 73 21.77 -15.33 -5.93
CA GLU A 73 21.57 -15.36 -7.37
C GLU A 73 20.24 -14.70 -7.74
N ARG A 74 20.24 -13.91 -8.81
CA ARG A 74 19.08 -13.15 -9.29
C ARG A 74 18.69 -13.63 -10.67
N ASP A 75 17.39 -13.72 -10.92
CA ASP A 75 16.89 -13.98 -12.27
C ASP A 75 17.08 -12.73 -13.14
N ALA A 76 17.34 -12.91 -14.44
CA ALA A 76 17.42 -11.80 -15.39
C ALA A 76 16.10 -11.00 -15.47
N HIS A 77 14.99 -11.61 -15.07
CA HIS A 77 13.66 -11.02 -14.97
C HIS A 77 13.37 -10.33 -13.62
N ASP A 78 14.26 -10.42 -12.62
CA ASP A 78 14.10 -9.75 -11.31
C ASP A 78 14.45 -8.26 -11.37
N LYS A 79 13.81 -7.54 -12.29
CA LYS A 79 14.03 -6.12 -12.55
C LYS A 79 12.84 -5.33 -12.05
N PHE A 80 13.16 -4.29 -11.28
CA PHE A 80 12.18 -3.30 -10.84
C PHE A 80 11.62 -2.52 -12.03
N GLN A 81 10.35 -2.18 -11.97
CA GLN A 81 9.67 -1.34 -12.98
C GLN A 81 8.77 -0.30 -12.31
N GLY A 82 8.51 0.81 -13.01
CA GLY A 82 7.76 1.95 -12.48
C GLY A 82 8.66 3.06 -11.91
N PHE A 83 8.06 3.95 -11.12
CA PHE A 83 8.77 5.08 -10.51
C PHE A 83 9.46 4.67 -9.20
N VAL A 84 10.51 5.38 -8.78
CA VAL A 84 11.22 5.09 -7.51
C VAL A 84 10.30 5.13 -6.27
N PHE A 85 9.11 5.72 -6.38
CA PHE A 85 8.10 5.78 -5.31
C PHE A 85 6.89 4.86 -5.54
N GLN A 86 6.99 3.88 -6.45
CA GLN A 86 5.87 3.01 -6.86
C GLN A 86 5.23 2.29 -5.67
N ASP A 87 6.01 1.96 -4.65
CA ASP A 87 5.56 1.32 -3.41
C ASP A 87 4.46 2.11 -2.70
N SER A 88 4.51 3.45 -2.79
CA SER A 88 3.52 4.32 -2.15
C SER A 88 2.11 4.16 -2.73
N ASP A 89 1.97 3.67 -3.97
CA ASP A 89 0.65 3.48 -4.57
C ASP A 89 -0.11 2.34 -3.89
N LEU A 90 0.59 1.26 -3.54
CA LEU A 90 0.01 0.17 -2.76
C LEU A 90 -0.30 0.61 -1.33
N ALA A 91 0.60 1.35 -0.70
CA ALA A 91 0.39 1.87 0.65
C ALA A 91 -0.87 2.76 0.75
N LYS A 92 -1.04 3.71 -0.18
CA LYS A 92 -2.23 4.58 -0.26
C LYS A 92 -3.50 3.79 -0.56
N TRP A 93 -3.40 2.73 -1.37
CA TRP A 93 -4.54 1.84 -1.62
C TRP A 93 -4.98 1.12 -0.34
N ILE A 94 -4.03 0.60 0.45
CA ILE A 94 -4.31 -0.03 1.75
C ILE A 94 -4.94 0.98 2.72
N GLU A 95 -4.42 2.20 2.81
CA GLU A 95 -5.00 3.26 3.65
C GLU A 95 -6.46 3.55 3.26
N ALA A 96 -6.72 3.69 1.96
CA ALA A 96 -8.08 3.90 1.44
C ALA A 96 -9.03 2.74 1.76
N VAL A 97 -8.53 1.50 1.69
CA VAL A 97 -9.29 0.31 2.10
C VAL A 97 -9.60 0.35 3.59
N GLY A 98 -8.63 0.71 4.44
CA GLY A 98 -8.81 0.84 5.89
C GLY A 98 -9.95 1.81 6.23
N TYR A 99 -9.95 3.01 5.64
CA TYR A 99 -11.05 3.96 5.83
C TYR A 99 -12.38 3.47 5.24
N SER A 100 -12.36 2.73 4.14
CA SER A 100 -13.58 2.15 3.56
C SER A 100 -14.20 1.13 4.51
N LEU A 101 -13.40 0.20 5.04
CA LEU A 101 -13.83 -0.86 5.97
C LEU A 101 -14.29 -0.33 7.33
N MET A 102 -13.72 0.80 7.77
CA MET A 102 -14.19 1.50 8.97
C MET A 102 -15.64 2.00 8.81
N ASN A 103 -16.01 2.49 7.62
CA ASN A 103 -17.35 3.00 7.34
C ASN A 103 -18.33 1.89 6.94
N HIS A 104 -17.87 0.88 6.20
CA HIS A 104 -18.66 -0.23 5.71
C HIS A 104 -17.83 -1.51 5.63
N ARG A 105 -18.10 -2.45 6.55
CA ARG A 105 -17.43 -3.76 6.55
C ARG A 105 -17.72 -4.54 5.28
N ASP A 106 -16.68 -5.13 4.70
CA ASP A 106 -16.73 -5.90 3.46
C ASP A 106 -15.66 -7.00 3.53
N GLU A 107 -16.07 -8.21 3.92
CA GLU A 107 -15.17 -9.34 4.15
C GLU A 107 -14.33 -9.70 2.91
N LYS A 108 -14.86 -9.46 1.70
CA LYS A 108 -14.12 -9.73 0.46
C LYS A 108 -13.02 -8.71 0.24
N LEU A 109 -13.32 -7.43 0.47
CA LEU A 109 -12.32 -6.38 0.36
C LEU A 109 -11.23 -6.53 1.43
N GLU A 110 -11.62 -6.90 2.65
CA GLU A 110 -10.71 -7.17 3.76
C GLU A 110 -9.74 -8.32 3.42
N ALA A 111 -10.24 -9.44 2.87
CA ALA A 111 -9.38 -10.54 2.42
C ALA A 111 -8.40 -10.14 1.32
N ILE A 112 -8.81 -9.29 0.37
CA ILE A 112 -7.90 -8.78 -0.69
C ILE A 112 -6.81 -7.90 -0.09
N ALA A 113 -7.14 -7.08 0.92
CA ALA A 113 -6.14 -6.27 1.63
C ALA A 113 -5.17 -7.15 2.43
N ASP A 114 -5.65 -8.18 3.13
CA ASP A 114 -4.81 -9.12 3.88
C ASP A 114 -3.82 -9.86 2.97
N ASP A 115 -4.25 -10.26 1.76
CA ASP A 115 -3.38 -10.87 0.75
C ASP A 115 -2.28 -9.88 0.29
N ALA A 116 -2.64 -8.61 0.05
CA ALA A 116 -1.68 -7.58 -0.30
C ALA A 116 -0.70 -7.27 0.84
N ILE A 117 -1.18 -7.20 2.08
CA ILE A 117 -0.35 -7.03 3.30
C ILE A 117 0.62 -8.20 3.44
N THR A 118 0.16 -9.42 3.18
CA THR A 118 1.03 -10.61 3.19
C THR A 118 2.18 -10.45 2.20
N ILE A 119 1.91 -10.00 0.98
CA ILE A 119 2.94 -9.74 -0.05
C ILE A 119 3.95 -8.66 0.42
N ILE A 120 3.47 -7.59 1.06
CA ILE A 120 4.32 -6.54 1.65
C ILE A 120 5.21 -7.12 2.76
N CYS A 121 4.65 -7.90 3.68
CA CYS A 121 5.39 -8.51 4.78
C CYS A 121 6.46 -9.49 4.27
N GLU A 122 6.19 -10.21 3.18
CA GLU A 122 7.17 -11.10 2.57
C GLU A 122 8.36 -10.34 1.97
N ALA A 123 8.14 -9.12 1.47
CA ALA A 123 9.19 -8.26 0.92
C ALA A 123 10.07 -7.61 1.99
N GLN A 124 9.55 -7.39 3.19
CA GLN A 124 10.27 -6.72 4.27
C GLN A 124 11.58 -7.45 4.66
N GLN A 125 12.68 -6.71 4.74
CA GLN A 125 13.98 -7.25 5.14
C GLN A 125 14.01 -7.62 6.63
N PRO A 126 14.91 -8.53 7.07
CA PRO A 126 15.01 -8.93 8.47
C PRO A 126 15.30 -7.78 9.46
N ASP A 127 15.87 -6.67 8.99
CA ASP A 127 16.12 -5.47 9.79
C ASP A 127 14.97 -4.45 9.76
N GLY A 128 13.84 -4.81 9.13
CA GLY A 128 12.63 -4.01 8.99
C GLY A 128 12.60 -3.11 7.76
N TYR A 129 13.69 -3.03 6.98
CA TYR A 129 13.72 -2.20 5.77
C TYR A 129 12.73 -2.70 4.70
N LEU A 130 12.01 -1.78 4.09
CA LEU A 130 11.03 -2.06 3.04
C LEU A 130 11.05 -0.94 1.99
N ASP A 131 11.63 -1.24 0.84
CA ASP A 131 11.58 -0.42 -0.37
C ASP A 131 11.97 -1.33 -1.55
N THR A 132 11.02 -1.63 -2.44
CA THR A 132 11.25 -2.61 -3.51
C THR A 132 12.31 -2.13 -4.49
N TYR A 133 12.43 -0.81 -4.74
CA TYR A 133 13.44 -0.26 -5.63
C TYR A 133 14.84 -0.66 -5.17
N TYR A 134 15.17 -0.46 -3.89
CA TYR A 134 16.48 -0.80 -3.35
C TYR A 134 16.66 -2.29 -3.07
N ILE A 135 15.61 -3.02 -2.67
CA ILE A 135 15.70 -4.49 -2.55
C ILE A 135 16.09 -5.11 -3.90
N LEU A 136 15.55 -4.58 -5.00
CA LEU A 136 15.82 -5.10 -6.33
C LEU A 136 17.13 -4.57 -6.93
N HIS A 137 17.55 -3.34 -6.63
CA HIS A 137 18.75 -2.72 -7.22
C HIS A 137 20.03 -2.80 -6.38
N GLY A 138 19.95 -3.22 -5.12
CA GLY A 138 21.11 -3.34 -4.24
C GLY A 138 20.88 -2.62 -2.91
N LEU A 139 20.72 -3.40 -1.84
CA LEU A 139 20.47 -2.91 -0.49
C LEU A 139 21.62 -2.07 0.06
N GLU A 140 22.84 -2.23 -0.46
CA GLU A 140 23.99 -1.40 -0.11
C GLU A 140 23.82 0.07 -0.49
N ASN A 141 22.89 0.39 -1.40
CA ASN A 141 22.63 1.75 -1.87
C ASN A 141 21.49 2.45 -1.09
N ARG A 142 20.84 1.77 -0.13
CA ARG A 142 19.78 2.37 0.68
C ARG A 142 20.26 3.62 1.42
N PHE A 143 19.38 4.60 1.55
CA PHE A 143 19.60 5.90 2.20
C PHE A 143 20.73 6.75 1.59
N THR A 144 21.22 6.41 0.38
CA THR A 144 22.27 7.18 -0.29
C THR A 144 21.74 8.38 -1.08
N ASN A 145 20.46 8.38 -1.47
CA ASN A 145 19.80 9.50 -2.17
C ASN A 145 18.41 9.83 -1.59
N LEU A 146 18.39 10.34 -0.35
CA LEU A 146 17.17 10.80 0.30
C LEU A 146 16.47 11.97 -0.39
N ARG A 147 17.19 12.71 -1.25
CA ARG A 147 16.64 13.87 -1.97
C ARG A 147 15.61 13.43 -3.02
N ASP A 148 15.89 12.35 -3.74
CA ASP A 148 15.13 12.00 -4.95
C ASP A 148 14.51 10.61 -4.92
N HIS A 149 14.99 9.66 -4.10
CA HIS A 149 14.57 8.25 -4.21
C HIS A 149 13.46 7.85 -3.24
N HIS A 150 12.88 8.78 -2.48
CA HIS A 150 11.59 8.60 -1.80
C HIS A 150 11.49 7.45 -0.77
N GLU A 151 12.59 6.86 -0.29
CA GLU A 151 12.56 5.77 0.71
C GLU A 151 11.73 6.13 1.95
N LEU A 152 11.99 7.30 2.54
CA LEU A 152 11.24 7.77 3.72
C LEU A 152 9.81 8.21 3.38
N TYR A 153 9.55 8.58 2.12
CA TYR A 153 8.22 8.92 1.66
C TYR A 153 7.36 7.66 1.52
N CYS A 154 7.87 6.60 0.89
CA CYS A 154 7.18 5.31 0.79
C CYS A 154 6.96 4.70 2.17
N LEU A 155 7.98 4.72 3.03
CA LEU A 155 7.83 4.28 4.44
C LEU A 155 6.73 5.08 5.16
N GLY A 156 6.68 6.40 4.98
CA GLY A 156 5.64 7.25 5.55
C GLY A 156 4.23 6.79 5.17
N HIS A 157 3.98 6.55 3.88
CA HIS A 157 2.69 6.05 3.40
C HIS A 157 2.35 4.67 3.96
N PHE A 158 3.34 3.79 4.14
CA PHE A 158 3.08 2.49 4.79
C PHE A 158 2.72 2.64 6.27
N ILE A 159 3.32 3.60 6.99
CA ILE A 159 2.95 3.88 8.38
C ILE A 159 1.52 4.44 8.45
N GLU A 160 1.08 5.22 7.48
CA GLU A 160 -0.30 5.74 7.41
C GLU A 160 -1.32 4.62 7.12
N GLY A 161 -0.96 3.66 6.27
CA GLY A 161 -1.85 2.55 5.89
C GLY A 161 -1.90 1.36 6.85
N ALA A 162 -0.93 1.22 7.77
CA ALA A 162 -0.81 0.07 8.69
C ALA A 162 -1.73 0.16 9.92
#